data_AF-A0A4U3A0G8-F1
#
_entry.id   AF-A0A4U3A0G8-F1
#
_cell.length_a   1.000
_cell.length_b   1.000
_cell.length_c   1.000
_cell.angle_alpha   90.00
_cell.angle_beta   90.00
_cell.angle_gamma   90.00
#
_symmetry.space_group_name_H-M   'P 1'
#
loop_
_entity.id
_entity.type
_entity.pdbx_description
1 polymer ?
#
loop_
_entity_poly.entity_id
_entity_poly.type
_entity_poly.pdbx_seq_one_letter_code
_entity_poly.pdbx_strand_id
1 'polypeptide(L)'
;MEEMIQEQTKVPLPILTQDAKEMIENKLLCSFLGEEGVLLTYYKDGYLYKNYITVVNINPINETIICTDAFHNKQIFKFVDVIEVN
;
A
#
# COMPACT_ATOMS: atom_id res chain seq x y z
N MET A 1 -26.68 -29.23 10.22
CA MET A 1 -25.28 -29.34 10.67
C MET A 1 -24.55 -28.21 9.99
N GLU A 2 -24.04 -27.30 10.79
CA GLU A 2 -23.75 -25.90 10.46
C GLU A 2 -22.73 -25.73 9.33
N GLU A 3 -23.06 -24.77 8.47
CA GLU A 3 -22.20 -24.19 7.43
C GLU A 3 -20.91 -23.65 8.03
N MET A 4 -19.76 -24.13 7.54
CA MET A 4 -18.48 -23.44 7.70
C MET A 4 -17.65 -23.60 6.42
N ILE A 5 -18.23 -23.19 5.28
CA ILE A 5 -17.41 -22.77 4.14
C ILE A 5 -16.96 -21.36 4.49
N GLN A 6 -15.78 -21.23 5.09
CA GLN A 6 -15.13 -19.92 5.20
C GLN A 6 -14.83 -19.48 3.76
N GLU A 7 -15.72 -18.65 3.22
CA GLU A 7 -15.53 -17.93 1.98
C GLU A 7 -14.26 -17.09 2.11
N GLN A 8 -13.11 -17.67 1.76
CA GLN A 8 -11.93 -16.92 1.33
C GLN A 8 -12.31 -16.28 -0.01
N THR A 9 -13.13 -15.25 0.04
CA THR A 9 -13.45 -14.41 -1.11
C THR A 9 -12.15 -13.81 -1.58
N LYS A 10 -11.64 -14.29 -2.73
CA LYS A 10 -10.68 -13.54 -3.53
C LYS A 10 -11.32 -12.17 -3.76
N VAL A 11 -10.91 -11.19 -2.97
CA VAL A 11 -11.45 -9.84 -3.10
C VAL A 11 -11.05 -9.37 -4.51
N PRO A 12 -11.99 -9.04 -5.40
CA PRO A 12 -11.65 -8.44 -6.68
C PRO A 12 -10.81 -7.20 -6.38
N LEU A 13 -9.74 -6.97 -7.16
CA LEU A 13 -8.85 -5.83 -6.98
C LEU A 13 -9.71 -4.60 -6.66
N PRO A 14 -9.56 -3.97 -5.48
CA PRO A 14 -10.40 -2.84 -5.14
C PRO A 14 -10.20 -1.81 -6.25
N ILE A 15 -11.30 -1.41 -6.88
CA ILE A 15 -11.27 -0.40 -7.93
C ILE A 15 -10.88 0.90 -7.22
N LEU A 16 -9.59 1.24 -7.22
CA LEU A 16 -9.15 2.54 -6.76
C LEU A 16 -9.69 3.58 -7.72
N THR A 17 -10.59 4.42 -7.21
CA THR A 17 -10.98 5.65 -7.89
C THR A 17 -9.77 6.59 -7.96
N GLN A 18 -9.74 7.47 -8.96
CA GLN A 18 -8.67 8.48 -9.07
C GLN A 18 -8.53 9.31 -7.80
N ASP A 19 -9.65 9.62 -7.14
CA ASP A 19 -9.70 10.34 -5.88
C ASP A 19 -8.95 9.60 -4.75
N ALA A 20 -9.17 8.29 -4.62
CA ALA A 20 -8.47 7.46 -3.65
C ALA A 20 -6.96 7.38 -3.96
N LYS A 21 -6.59 7.27 -5.24
CA LYS A 21 -5.19 7.27 -5.67
C LYS A 21 -4.50 8.59 -5.30
N GLU A 22 -5.15 9.72 -5.57
CA GLU A 22 -4.62 11.04 -5.26
C GLU A 22 -4.45 11.24 -3.74
N MET A 23 -5.40 10.75 -2.94
CA MET A 23 -5.28 10.79 -1.48
C MET A 23 -4.10 9.96 -0.96
N ILE A 24 -3.86 8.78 -1.55
CA ILE A 24 -2.70 7.94 -1.23
C ILE A 24 -1.40 8.64 -1.63
N GLU A 25 -1.32 9.20 -2.84
CA GLU A 25 -0.18 9.98 -3.31
C GLU A 25 0.13 11.14 -2.35
N ASN A 26 -0.89 11.90 -1.95
CA ASN A 26 -0.76 13.02 -1.03
C ASN A 26 -0.23 12.58 0.36
N LYS A 27 -0.77 11.48 0.91
CA LYS A 27 -0.28 10.91 2.18
C LYS A 27 1.15 10.42 2.09
N LEU A 28 1.53 9.73 1.01
CA LEU A 28 2.91 9.27 0.80
C LEU A 28 3.88 10.45 0.69
N LEU A 29 3.49 11.51 -0.03
CA LEU A 29 4.26 12.75 -0.12
C LEU A 29 4.42 13.41 1.26
N CYS A 30 3.36 13.49 2.04
CA CYS A 30 3.41 14.03 3.40
C CYS A 30 4.38 13.23 4.29
N SER A 31 4.28 11.90 4.23
CA SER A 31 5.16 10.98 4.97
C SER A 31 6.61 11.11 4.54
N PHE A 32 6.85 11.24 3.23
CA PHE A 32 8.17 11.44 2.66
C PHE A 32 8.80 12.78 3.09
N LEU A 33 7.99 13.85 3.11
CA LEU A 33 8.45 15.17 3.56
C LEU A 33 8.67 15.25 5.07
N GLY A 34 7.87 14.52 5.85
CA GLY A 34 7.97 14.44 7.31
C GLY A 34 8.96 13.41 7.84
N GLU A 35 9.51 12.56 6.96
CA GLU A 35 10.34 11.40 7.33
C GLU A 35 9.64 10.48 8.35
N GLU A 36 8.30 10.42 8.30
CA GLU A 36 7.48 9.63 9.21
C GLU A 36 7.19 8.24 8.62
N GLY A 37 7.19 7.23 9.50
CA GLY A 37 6.76 5.88 9.14
C GLY A 37 5.25 5.82 9.03
N VAL A 38 4.75 5.19 7.97
CA VAL A 38 3.32 4.99 7.72
C VAL A 38 2.97 3.53 7.54
N LEU A 39 1.72 3.20 7.85
CA LEU A 39 1.20 1.86 7.62
C LEU A 39 0.69 1.76 6.17
N LEU A 40 1.48 1.13 5.31
CA LEU A 40 1.12 0.86 3.92
C LEU A 40 0.28 -0.42 3.84
N THR A 41 -0.94 -0.29 3.34
CA THR A 41 -1.79 -1.42 2.96
C THR A 41 -1.67 -1.66 1.47
N TYR A 42 -1.24 -2.86 1.07
CA TYR A 42 -1.09 -3.22 -0.34
C TYR A 42 -1.73 -4.59 -0.63
N TYR A 43 -2.25 -4.74 -1.84
CA TYR A 43 -2.82 -5.97 -2.34
C TYR A 43 -1.75 -6.76 -3.09
N LYS A 44 -1.61 -8.04 -2.74
CA LYS A 44 -0.67 -8.94 -3.40
C LYS A 44 -1.23 -10.36 -3.41
N ASP A 45 -1.24 -10.99 -4.58
CA ASP A 45 -1.64 -12.40 -4.75
C ASP A 45 -3.04 -12.75 -4.22
N GLY A 46 -3.99 -11.81 -4.22
CA GLY A 46 -5.34 -12.07 -3.68
C GLY A 46 -5.53 -11.68 -2.22
N TYR A 47 -4.48 -11.22 -1.55
CA TYR A 47 -4.48 -10.90 -0.13
C TYR A 47 -4.08 -9.44 0.11
N LEU A 48 -4.62 -8.87 1.19
CA LEU A 48 -4.23 -7.55 1.68
C LEU A 48 -3.17 -7.70 2.76
N TYR A 49 -2.05 -7.02 2.55
CA TYR A 49 -0.95 -6.95 3.50
C TYR A 49 -0.83 -5.55 4.05
N LYS A 50 -0.42 -5.43 5.31
CA LYS A 50 -0.16 -4.15 5.97
C LYS A 50 1.25 -4.19 6.53
N ASN A 51 2.10 -3.27 6.09
CA ASN A 51 3.48 -3.15 6.59
C ASN A 51 3.77 -1.71 6.99
N TYR A 52 4.51 -1.56 8.08
CA TYR A 52 4.98 -0.26 8.55
C TYR A 52 6.27 0.09 7.81
N ILE A 53 6.24 1.17 7.05
CA ILE A 53 7.33 1.55 6.15
C ILE A 53 7.55 3.05 6.18
N THR A 54 8.79 3.46 6.01
CA THR A 54 9.14 4.87 5.81
C THR A 54 9.34 5.11 4.32
N VAL A 55 8.66 6.09 3.75
CA VAL A 55 8.81 6.44 2.33
C VAL A 55 10.15 7.14 2.15
N VAL A 56 10.99 6.63 1.26
CA VAL A 56 12.34 7.18 0.99
C VAL A 56 12.41 7.82 -0.38
N ASN A 57 11.59 7.38 -1.32
CA ASN A 57 11.48 8.01 -2.63
C ASN A 57 10.16 7.64 -3.28
N ILE A 58 9.62 8.54 -4.09
CA ILE A 58 8.40 8.33 -4.86
C ILE A 58 8.74 8.61 -6.32
N ASN A 59 8.54 7.62 -7.19
CA ASN A 59 8.73 7.77 -8.62
C ASN A 59 7.37 7.83 -9.32
N PRO A 60 6.84 9.04 -9.60
CA PRO A 60 5.54 9.19 -10.26
C PRO A 60 5.57 8.72 -11.72
N ILE A 61 6.74 8.68 -12.37
CA ILE A 61 6.87 8.28 -13.78
C ILE A 61 6.65 6.76 -13.93
N ASN A 62 7.24 5.98 -13.02
CA ASN A 62 7.08 4.52 -13.01
C ASN A 62 5.94 4.05 -12.11
N GLU A 63 5.24 4.98 -11.46
CA GLU A 63 4.23 4.70 -10.45
C GLU A 63 4.75 3.72 -9.38
N THR A 64 6.01 3.91 -8.96
CA THR A 64 6.67 3.08 -7.94
C THR A 64 7.08 3.90 -6.74
N ILE A 65 6.93 3.33 -5.55
CA ILE A 65 7.28 3.92 -4.27
C ILE A 65 8.42 3.09 -3.70
N ILE A 66 9.50 3.76 -3.30
CA ILE A 66 10.66 3.15 -2.65
C ILE A 66 10.57 3.50 -1.17
N CYS A 67 10.52 2.47 -0.35
CA CYS A 67 10.33 2.60 1.08
C CYS A 67 11.39 1.78 1.82
N THR A 68 11.63 2.11 3.08
CA THR A 68 12.47 1.32 3.98
C THR A 68 11.65 0.82 5.14
N ASP A 69 11.85 -0.44 5.50
CA ASP A 69 11.29 -1.02 6.72
C ASP A 69 12.05 -0.52 7.98
N ALA A 70 11.58 -0.86 9.18
CA ALA A 70 12.24 -0.52 10.45
C ALA A 70 13.70 -1.02 10.53
N PHE A 71 14.02 -2.08 9.79
CA PHE A 71 15.36 -2.63 9.64
C PHE A 71 16.19 -1.99 8.52
N HIS A 72 15.75 -0.86 7.95
CA HIS A 72 16.36 -0.17 6.81
C HIS A 72 16.43 -1.02 5.52
N ASN A 73 15.64 -2.09 5.45
CA ASN A 73 15.51 -2.90 4.25
C ASN A 73 14.67 -2.14 3.22
N LYS A 74 15.26 -1.88 2.04
CA LYS A 74 14.56 -1.22 0.94
C LYS A 74 13.54 -2.15 0.32
N GLN A 75 12.30 -1.68 0.20
CA GLN A 75 11.19 -2.32 -0.47
C GLN A 75 10.65 -1.40 -1.55
N ILE A 76 10.24 -1.98 -2.68
CA ILE A 76 9.69 -1.23 -3.80
C ILE A 76 8.27 -1.73 -4.01
N PHE A 77 7.31 -0.82 -3.96
CA PHE A 77 5.89 -1.07 -4.17
C PHE A 77 5.43 -0.32 -5.42
N LYS A 78 4.47 -0.87 -6.16
CA LYS A 78 3.80 -0.13 -7.24
C LYS A 78 2.54 0.52 -6.68
N PHE A 79 2.20 1.72 -7.14
CA PHE A 79 0.97 2.42 -6.75
C PHE A 79 -0.29 1.60 -7.01
N VAL A 80 -0.30 0.82 -8.10
CA VAL A 80 -1.41 -0.08 -8.46
C VAL A 80 -1.69 -1.13 -7.38
N ASP A 81 -0.64 -1.55 -6.65
CA ASP A 81 -0.76 -2.54 -5.58
C ASP A 81 -1.11 -1.86 -4.25
N VAL A 82 -0.95 -0.54 -4.10
CA VAL A 82 -1.24 0.18 -2.86
C VAL A 82 -2.72 0.50 -2.76
N ILE A 83 -3.31 0.11 -1.64
CA ILE A 83 -4.74 0.27 -1.36
C ILE A 83 -5.00 1.45 -0.42
N GLU A 84 -4.17 1.60 0.60
CA GLU A 84 -4.34 2.64 1.62
C GLU A 84 -3.00 2.94 2.30
N VAL A 85 -2.84 4.18 2.74
CA VAL A 85 -1.73 4.61 3.60
C VAL A 85 -2.33 5.25 4.83
N ASN A 86 -1.92 4.80 6.02
CA ASN A 86 -2.40 5.34 7.29
C ASN A 86 -1.26 5.93 8.12
#